data_AF-A0A9D2U0G8-F1
#
_entry.id   AF-A0A9D2U0G8-F1
#
_cell.length_a   1.000
_cell.length_b   1.000
_cell.length_c   1.000
_cell.angle_alpha   90.00
_cell.angle_beta   90.00
_cell.angle_gamma   90.00
#
_symmetry.space_group_name_H-M   'P 1'
#
loop_
_entity.id
_entity.type
_entity.pdbx_description
1 polymer ?
#
loop_
_entity_poly.entity_id
_entity_poly.type
_entity_poly.pdbx_seq_one_letter_code
_entity_poly.pdbx_strand_id
1 'polypeptide(L)'
;MEHTEAKQAMKELTMALLYLSRFCEREKFAEAEHFYAWKGYDFDVLNELDDEDLIRQGSHRSKSVYLTEAGKEYARSLFEKYGIDDWKGTTA
;
A
#
# COMPACT_ATOMS: atom_id res chain seq x y z
N MET A 1 -14.14 17.08 7.92
CA MET A 1 -12.84 16.65 7.37
C MET A 1 -12.20 17.86 6.75
N GLU A 2 -10.94 18.13 7.05
CA GLU A 2 -10.18 19.13 6.29
C GLU A 2 -10.05 18.70 4.82
N HIS A 3 -10.00 19.69 3.93
CA HIS A 3 -9.78 19.44 2.51
C HIS A 3 -8.35 18.91 2.30
N THR A 4 -8.22 17.77 1.63
CA THR A 4 -6.92 17.24 1.20
C THR A 4 -6.65 17.69 -0.23
N GLU A 5 -5.49 18.31 -0.46
CA GLU A 5 -5.06 18.72 -1.79
C GLU A 5 -4.99 17.54 -2.76
N ALA A 6 -5.26 17.77 -4.05
CA ALA A 6 -5.39 16.70 -5.03
C ALA A 6 -4.12 15.83 -5.15
N LYS A 7 -2.93 16.45 -5.09
CA LYS A 7 -1.65 15.73 -5.13
C LYS A 7 -1.49 14.81 -3.91
N GLN A 8 -1.81 15.32 -2.72
CA GLN A 8 -1.76 14.54 -1.48
C GLN A 8 -2.78 13.40 -1.53
N ALA A 9 -4.00 13.67 -2.01
CA ALA A 9 -5.03 12.65 -2.16
C ALA A 9 -4.60 11.53 -3.13
N MET A 10 -3.95 11.86 -4.25
CA MET A 10 -3.43 10.85 -5.19
C MET A 10 -2.45 9.90 -4.52
N LYS A 11 -1.52 10.43 -3.71
CA LYS A 11 -0.56 9.62 -2.96
C LYS A 11 -1.23 8.77 -1.89
N GLU A 12 -2.05 9.38 -1.05
CA GLU A 12 -2.75 8.70 0.05
C GLU A 12 -3.64 7.57 -0.48
N LEU A 13 -4.47 7.85 -1.49
CA LEU A 13 -5.35 6.86 -2.07
C LEU A 13 -4.58 5.76 -2.81
N THR A 14 -3.46 6.09 -3.46
CA THR A 14 -2.59 5.07 -4.06
C THR A 14 -2.03 4.12 -3.01
N MET A 15 -1.50 4.65 -1.90
CA MET A 15 -0.99 3.82 -0.82
C MET A 15 -2.08 2.93 -0.20
N ALA A 16 -3.25 3.52 0.07
CA ALA A 16 -4.41 2.80 0.58
C ALA A 16 -4.82 1.63 -0.33
N LEU A 17 -4.90 1.87 -1.64
CA LEU A 17 -5.26 0.84 -2.61
C LEU A 17 -4.18 -0.22 -2.79
N LEU A 18 -2.89 0.15 -2.77
CA LEU A 18 -1.79 -0.81 -2.77
C LEU A 18 -1.90 -1.76 -1.56
N TYR A 19 -2.19 -1.23 -0.37
CA TYR A 19 -2.38 -2.06 0.81
C TYR A 19 -3.64 -2.93 0.73
N LEU A 20 -4.79 -2.39 0.29
CA LEU A 20 -6.04 -3.16 0.20
C LEU A 20 -5.98 -4.26 -0.86
N SER A 21 -5.24 -4.05 -1.96
CA SER A 21 -5.07 -5.01 -3.04
C SER A 21 -3.87 -5.94 -2.86
N ARG A 22 -3.24 -5.94 -1.68
CA ARG A 22 -2.04 -6.70 -1.41
C ARG A 22 -2.25 -8.22 -1.49
N PHE A 23 -1.19 -8.93 -1.82
CA PHE A 23 -1.11 -10.39 -1.84
C PHE A 23 0.23 -10.87 -1.27
N CYS A 24 0.29 -12.13 -0.85
CA CYS A 24 1.50 -12.82 -0.45
C CYS A 24 1.82 -13.93 -1.46
N GLU A 25 3.10 -14.27 -1.62
CA GLU A 25 3.49 -15.38 -2.48
C GLU A 25 3.50 -16.69 -1.69
N ARG A 26 2.70 -17.68 -2.12
CA ARG A 26 2.71 -19.09 -1.64
C ARG A 26 2.33 -19.34 -0.18
N GLU A 27 2.34 -18.34 0.68
CA GLU A 27 1.91 -18.41 2.08
C GLU A 27 0.39 -18.21 2.22
N LYS A 28 -0.19 -18.73 3.28
CA LYS A 28 -1.54 -18.32 3.68
C LYS A 28 -1.46 -16.86 4.13
N PHE A 29 -2.41 -16.05 3.70
CA PHE A 29 -2.43 -14.61 3.97
C PHE A 29 -2.32 -14.27 5.48
N ALA A 30 -2.90 -15.10 6.35
CA ALA A 30 -2.85 -14.93 7.80
C ALA A 30 -1.46 -15.19 8.43
N GLU A 31 -0.60 -15.93 7.73
CA GLU A 31 0.74 -16.32 8.18
C GLU A 31 1.85 -15.56 7.43
N ALA A 32 1.48 -14.73 6.44
CA ALA A 32 2.43 -14.07 5.57
C ALA A 32 3.09 -12.85 6.22
N GLU A 33 4.42 -12.82 6.18
CA GLU A 33 5.22 -11.69 6.65
C GLU A 33 5.43 -10.65 5.52
N HIS A 34 5.45 -11.13 4.27
CA HIS A 34 5.77 -10.33 3.10
C HIS A 34 4.55 -10.11 2.21
N PHE A 35 4.21 -8.83 2.02
CA PHE A 35 3.10 -8.42 1.17
C PHE A 35 3.57 -7.62 -0.03
N TYR A 36 2.91 -7.88 -1.14
CA TYR A 36 3.17 -7.24 -2.43
C TYR A 36 1.87 -6.71 -3.01
N ALA A 37 1.97 -5.73 -3.91
CA ALA A 37 0.84 -5.24 -4.68
C ALA A 37 1.26 -5.00 -6.14
N TRP A 38 0.33 -5.08 -7.08
CA TRP A 38 0.64 -4.82 -8.48
C TRP A 38 0.92 -3.32 -8.71
N LYS A 39 1.93 -3.04 -9.53
CA LYS A 39 2.14 -1.71 -10.11
C LYS A 39 0.99 -1.45 -11.09
N GLY A 40 0.23 -0.39 -10.85
CA GLY A 40 -0.88 0.00 -11.73
C GLY A 40 -1.31 1.45 -11.53
N TYR A 41 -0.47 2.24 -10.86
CA TYR A 41 -0.73 3.62 -10.49
C TYR A 41 0.30 4.53 -11.16
N ASP A 42 0.09 5.84 -11.00
CA ASP A 42 1.01 6.86 -11.51
C ASP A 42 2.45 6.63 -11.01
N PHE A 43 3.42 6.67 -11.93
CA PHE A 43 4.80 6.33 -11.61
C PHE A 43 5.48 7.37 -10.72
N ASP A 44 5.11 8.66 -10.82
CA ASP A 44 5.70 9.69 -9.97
C ASP A 44 5.22 9.52 -8.54
N VAL A 45 3.95 9.13 -8.35
CA VAL A 45 3.43 8.75 -7.01
C VAL A 45 4.14 7.51 -6.47
N LEU A 46 4.33 6.48 -7.30
CA LEU A 46 5.05 5.26 -6.87
C LEU A 46 6.51 5.57 -6.51
N ASN A 47 7.18 6.47 -7.24
CA ASN A 47 8.53 6.92 -6.92
C ASN A 47 8.56 7.67 -5.58
N GLU A 48 7.60 8.59 -5.36
CA GLU A 48 7.51 9.31 -4.08
C GLU A 48 7.29 8.35 -2.89
N LEU A 49 6.46 7.32 -3.06
CA LEU A 49 6.24 6.29 -2.03
C LEU A 49 7.48 5.40 -1.79
N ASP A 50 8.29 5.15 -2.83
CA ASP A 50 9.54 4.38 -2.72
C ASP A 50 10.64 5.21 -2.05
N ASP A 51 10.76 6.49 -2.42
CA ASP A 51 11.69 7.45 -1.82
C ASP A 51 11.45 7.62 -0.30
N GLU A 52 10.20 7.45 0.14
CA GLU A 52 9.80 7.47 1.55
C GLU A 52 9.90 6.10 2.26
N ASP A 53 10.40 5.06 1.59
CA ASP A 53 10.46 3.66 2.06
C ASP A 53 9.09 3.12 2.53
N LEU A 54 7.99 3.61 1.94
CA LEU A 54 6.65 3.06 2.17
C LEU A 54 6.40 1.83 1.30
N ILE A 55 6.99 1.81 0.11
CA ILE A 55 7.01 0.66 -0.78
C ILE A 55 8.42 0.45 -1.30
N ARG A 56 8.69 -0.71 -1.91
CA ARG A 56 9.91 -0.93 -2.71
C ARG A 56 9.52 -1.45 -4.07
N GLN A 57 9.83 -0.70 -5.13
CA GLN A 57 9.44 -1.06 -6.49
C GLN A 57 10.30 -2.19 -7.09
N GLY A 58 11.45 -2.48 -6.49
CA GLY A 58 12.42 -3.43 -7.02
C GLY A 58 12.98 -2.97 -8.37
N SER A 59 13.17 -3.90 -9.31
CA SER A 59 13.69 -3.55 -10.63
C SER A 59 12.64 -2.85 -11.51
N HIS A 60 13.09 -2.12 -12.54
CA HIS A 60 12.22 -1.56 -13.58
C HIS A 60 11.36 -2.60 -14.33
N ARG A 61 11.74 -3.89 -14.28
CA ARG A 61 10.99 -4.99 -14.90
C ARG A 61 9.99 -5.65 -13.95
N SER A 62 10.10 -5.35 -12.65
CA SER A 62 9.20 -5.88 -11.63
C SER A 62 7.81 -5.30 -11.81
N LYS A 63 6.81 -6.17 -11.84
CA LYS A 63 5.39 -5.79 -11.98
C LYS A 63 4.71 -5.50 -10.66
N SER A 64 5.32 -5.88 -9.55
CA SER A 64 4.81 -5.66 -8.20
C SER A 64 5.74 -4.73 -7.41
N VAL A 65 5.20 -4.18 -6.33
CA VAL A 65 5.92 -3.47 -5.28
C VAL A 65 5.82 -4.27 -3.99
N TYR A 66 6.87 -4.23 -3.17
CA TYR A 66 6.84 -4.74 -1.81
C TYR A 66 6.30 -3.68 -0.86
N LEU A 67 5.42 -4.05 0.08
CA LEU A 67 4.92 -3.16 1.12
C LEU A 67 5.83 -3.27 2.35
N THR A 68 6.48 -2.16 2.72
CA THR A 68 7.31 -2.12 3.93
C THR A 68 6.44 -2.07 5.19
N GLU A 69 7.05 -2.26 6.36
CA GLU A 69 6.33 -2.06 7.62
C GLU A 69 5.80 -0.62 7.75
N ALA A 70 6.62 0.38 7.40
CA ALA A 70 6.23 1.78 7.40
C ALA A 70 5.06 2.05 6.46
N GLY A 71 5.05 1.47 5.26
CA GLY A 71 3.92 1.56 4.33
C GLY A 71 2.64 0.96 4.91
N LYS A 72 2.73 -0.22 5.54
CA LYS A 72 1.58 -0.88 6.18
C LYS A 72 1.02 -0.06 7.34
N GLU A 73 1.87 0.56 8.14
CA GLU A 73 1.46 1.47 9.22
C GLU A 73 0.81 2.75 8.66
N TYR A 74 1.43 3.35 7.64
CA TYR A 74 0.90 4.55 7.00
C TYR A 74 -0.48 4.28 6.38
N ALA A 75 -0.65 3.17 5.65
CA ALA A 75 -1.95 2.77 5.10
C ALA A 75 -3.03 2.62 6.18
N ARG A 76 -2.69 2.04 7.34
CA ARG A 76 -3.62 1.92 8.48
C ARG A 76 -4.02 3.29 9.04
N SER A 77 -3.09 4.24 9.13
CA SER A 77 -3.44 5.62 9.53
C SER A 77 -4.37 6.31 8.53
N LEU A 78 -4.25 6.01 7.23
CA LEU A 78 -5.15 6.53 6.20
C LEU A 78 -6.56 5.95 6.34
N PHE A 79 -6.67 4.69 6.78
CA PHE A 79 -7.97 4.08 7.03
C PHE A 79 -8.70 4.72 8.21
N GLU A 80 -7.97 5.07 9.27
CA GLU A 80 -8.52 5.88 10.37
C GLU A 80 -8.95 7.27 9.86
N LYS A 81 -8.10 7.93 9.04
CA LYS A 81 -8.38 9.25 8.47
C LYS A 81 -9.65 9.26 7.60
N TYR A 82 -9.86 8.21 6.80
CA TYR A 82 -10.96 8.13 5.83
C TYR A 82 -12.17 7.32 6.31
N GLY A 83 -12.09 6.69 7.49
CA GLY A 83 -13.16 5.83 8.01
C GLY A 83 -13.35 4.56 7.19
N ILE A 84 -12.25 3.91 6.80
CA ILE A 84 -12.25 2.66 6.02
C ILE A 84 -11.92 1.49 6.96
N ASP A 85 -12.62 0.38 6.82
CA ASP A 85 -12.28 -0.85 7.55
C ASP A 85 -11.11 -1.58 6.84
N ASP A 86 -10.12 -2.05 7.62
CA ASP A 86 -9.14 -3.01 7.10
C ASP A 86 -9.77 -4.41 6.97
N TRP A 87 -9.14 -5.27 6.17
CA TRP A 87 -9.42 -6.71 6.14
C TRP A 87 -9.36 -7.27 7.56
N LYS A 88 -10.52 -7.63 8.11
CA LYS A 88 -10.58 -8.40 9.35
C LYS A 88 -9.83 -9.70 9.08
N GLY A 89 -8.80 -9.97 9.88
CA GLY A 89 -7.97 -11.17 9.76
C GLY A 89 -8.87 -12.36 9.48
N THR A 90 -8.80 -12.85 8.24
CA THR A 90 -9.60 -14.01 7.85
C THR A 90 -8.94 -15.18 8.56
N THR A 91 -9.44 -15.49 9.76
CA THR A 91 -9.40 -16.85 10.29
C THR A 91 -10.21 -17.70 9.33
N ALA A 92 -9.54 -18.20 8.29
CA ALA A 92 -9.99 -19.34 7.50
C ALA A 92 -9.32 -20.59 8.07
#